data_AF-A0A0U1DUH6-F1
#
_entry.id   AF-A0A0U1DUH6-F1
#
_cell.length_a   1.000
_cell.length_b   1.000
_cell.length_c   1.000
_cell.angle_alpha   90.00
_cell.angle_beta   90.00
_cell.angle_gamma   90.00
#
_symmetry.space_group_name_H-M   'P 1'
#
loop_
_entity.id
_entity.type
_entity.pdbx_description
1 polymer ?
#
loop_
_entity_poly.entity_id
_entity_poly.type
_entity_poly.pdbx_seq_one_letter_code
_entity_poly.pdbx_strand_id
1 'polypeptide(L)'
;MVYEDDPTQGKDRPVLVVGRDQHTLLGLMLSSQDYHRDDADWISIGTGTWDYDGRPSWVRLDRVLDVPEEGIRREGAILDRTRFEAVAVRLRTQYSWS
;
A
#
# COMPACT_ATOMS: atom_id res chain seq x y z
N MET A 1 0.05 -5.69 22.39
CA MET A 1 0.93 -6.66 21.70
C MET A 1 1.09 -6.16 20.28
N VAL A 2 2.31 -5.79 19.91
CA VAL A 2 2.62 -5.33 18.56
C VAL A 2 2.78 -6.60 17.73
N TYR A 3 1.76 -6.96 16.97
CA TYR A 3 1.94 -8.01 15.97
C TYR A 3 2.73 -7.36 14.84
N GLU A 4 4.05 -7.45 14.94
CA GLU A 4 4.92 -7.28 13.78
C GLU A 4 4.51 -8.40 12.82
N ASP A 5 3.72 -8.02 11.82
CA ASP A 5 2.96 -8.93 10.98
C ASP A 5 3.95 -9.74 10.15
N ASP A 6 4.28 -10.94 10.63
CA ASP A 6 5.25 -11.86 10.09
C ASP A 6 5.03 -12.03 8.58
N PRO A 7 5.95 -11.56 7.72
CA PRO A 7 5.79 -11.59 6.28
C PRO A 7 5.72 -13.02 5.70
N THR A 8 6.01 -14.04 6.52
CA THR A 8 5.93 -15.46 6.13
C THR A 8 4.55 -16.10 6.35
N GLN A 9 3.64 -15.45 7.10
CA GLN A 9 2.27 -15.93 7.21
C GLN A 9 1.45 -15.45 6.00
N GLY A 10 1.29 -16.37 5.04
CA GLY A 10 0.66 -16.20 3.71
C GLY A 10 -0.79 -15.73 3.70
N LYS A 11 -1.04 -14.50 4.16
CA LYS A 11 -2.23 -13.73 3.81
C LYS A 11 -1.95 -13.03 2.48
N ASP A 12 -2.94 -12.99 1.59
CA ASP A 12 -2.89 -12.15 0.39
C ASP A 12 -2.86 -10.68 0.82
N ARG A 13 -1.68 -10.11 0.98
CA ARG A 13 -1.51 -8.72 1.41
C ARG A 13 -1.73 -7.80 0.20
N PRO A 14 -2.75 -6.94 0.23
CA PRO A 14 -2.89 -5.92 -0.80
C PRO A 14 -1.68 -4.97 -0.74
N VAL A 15 -1.16 -4.63 -1.91
CA VAL A 15 -0.13 -3.61 -2.08
C VAL A 15 -0.62 -2.57 -3.08
N LEU A 16 -0.27 -1.30 -2.84
CA LEU A 16 -0.44 -0.25 -3.85
C LEU A 16 0.81 -0.21 -4.72
N VAL A 17 0.69 -0.58 -5.98
CA VAL A 17 1.78 -0.44 -6.96
C VAL A 17 1.98 1.05 -7.27
N VAL A 18 3.22 1.52 -7.13
CA VAL A 18 3.61 2.92 -7.35
C VAL A 18 4.71 3.09 -8.40
N GLY A 19 5.31 1.99 -8.86
CA GLY A 19 6.35 2.00 -9.88
C GLY A 19 6.66 0.61 -10.41
N ARG A 20 7.50 0.56 -11.43
CA ARG A 20 7.96 -0.66 -12.10
C ARG A 20 9.42 -0.51 -12.51
N ASP A 21 10.21 -1.53 -12.26
CA ASP A 21 11.54 -1.74 -12.82
C ASP A 21 11.60 -3.13 -13.47
N GLN A 22 11.65 -3.16 -14.81
CA GLN A 22 11.62 -4.39 -15.61
C GLN A 22 10.45 -5.33 -15.27
N HIS A 23 10.71 -6.38 -14.49
CA HIS A 23 9.75 -7.42 -14.07
C HIS A 23 9.42 -7.34 -12.57
N THR A 24 9.86 -6.28 -11.91
CA THR A 24 9.64 -6.01 -10.50
C THR A 24 8.76 -4.77 -10.36
N LEU A 25 7.68 -4.89 -9.59
CA LEU A 25 6.87 -3.76 -9.19
C LEU A 25 7.32 -3.23 -7.84
N LEU A 26 7.26 -1.91 -7.70
CA LEU A 26 7.42 -1.23 -6.42
C LEU A 26 6.04 -1.10 -5.77
N GLY A 27 5.84 -1.78 -4.64
CA GLY A 27 4.59 -1.82 -3.92
C GLY A 27 4.69 -1.18 -2.53
N LEU A 28 3.65 -0.46 -2.14
CA LEU A 28 3.46 0.03 -0.77
C LEU A 28 2.46 -0.86 -0.03
N MET A 29 2.73 -1.11 1.25
CA MET A 29 1.86 -1.95 2.08
C MET A 29 0.52 -1.27 2.34
N LEU A 30 -0.58 -2.02 2.22
CA LEU A 30 -1.93 -1.58 2.56
C LEU A 30 -2.42 -2.31 3.82
N SER A 31 -3.09 -1.56 4.71
CA SER A 31 -3.70 -2.07 5.94
C SER A 31 -5.05 -1.38 6.16
N SER A 32 -6.02 -2.10 6.73
CA SER A 32 -7.32 -1.55 7.14
C SER A 32 -7.48 -1.53 8.66
N GLN A 33 -6.35 -1.50 9.40
CA GLN A 33 -6.36 -1.42 10.86
C GLN A 33 -6.41 0.05 11.32
N ASP A 34 -7.41 0.40 12.14
CA ASP A 34 -7.69 1.78 12.53
C ASP A 34 -6.57 2.48 13.31
N TYR A 35 -5.69 1.73 13.97
CA TYR A 35 -4.59 2.35 14.76
C TYR A 35 -3.56 3.08 13.88
N HIS A 36 -3.58 2.90 12.56
CA HIS A 36 -2.74 3.64 11.61
C HIS A 36 -3.22 5.08 11.37
N ARG A 37 -4.42 5.45 11.83
CA ARG A 37 -5.00 6.77 11.61
C ARG A 37 -4.10 7.92 12.07
N ASP A 38 -3.43 7.73 13.19
CA ASP A 38 -2.62 8.75 13.86
C ASP A 38 -1.11 8.57 13.62
N ASP A 39 -0.74 7.66 12.71
CA ASP A 39 0.65 7.36 12.36
C ASP A 39 1.06 8.16 11.11
N ALA A 40 2.12 8.96 11.23
CA ALA A 40 2.58 9.87 10.17
C ALA A 40 3.12 9.15 8.93
N ASP A 41 3.56 7.90 9.09
CA ASP A 41 4.08 7.07 8.00
C ASP A 41 2.95 6.40 7.20
N TRP A 42 1.70 6.56 7.64
CA TRP A 42 0.52 6.02 6.99
C TRP A 42 -0.36 7.14 6.43
N ILE A 43 -0.83 6.96 5.20
CA ILE A 43 -1.78 7.87 4.55
C ILE A 43 -3.11 7.16 4.30
N SER A 44 -4.21 7.80 4.68
CA SER A 44 -5.55 7.28 4.39
C SER A 44 -5.84 7.32 2.90
N ILE A 45 -6.35 6.22 2.38
CA ILE A 45 -6.89 6.10 1.01
C ILE A 45 -8.40 5.82 1.03
N GLY A 46 -9.05 5.94 2.20
CA GLY A 46 -10.47 5.68 2.38
C GLY A 46 -10.86 4.23 2.12
N THR A 47 -12.11 4.01 1.71
CA THR A 47 -12.67 2.68 1.41
C THR A 47 -12.60 2.38 -0.08
N GLY A 48 -12.56 1.09 -0.45
CA GLY A 48 -12.57 0.66 -1.84
C GLY A 48 -12.55 -0.86 -2.01
N THR A 49 -12.56 -1.32 -3.26
CA THR A 49 -12.68 -2.76 -3.61
C THR A 49 -11.45 -3.59 -3.23
N TRP A 50 -10.37 -2.95 -2.77
CA TRP A 50 -9.17 -3.62 -2.24
C TRP A 50 -9.39 -4.24 -0.85
N ASP A 51 -10.40 -3.79 -0.10
CA ASP A 51 -10.83 -4.38 1.16
C ASP A 51 -12.22 -4.99 0.97
N TYR A 52 -12.34 -6.31 1.15
CA TYR A 52 -13.60 -7.03 0.93
C TYR A 52 -14.73 -6.55 1.86
N ASP A 53 -14.38 -6.11 3.07
CA ASP A 53 -15.31 -5.58 4.06
C ASP A 53 -15.57 -4.07 3.86
N GLY A 54 -14.96 -3.46 2.84
CA GLY A 54 -15.13 -2.04 2.51
C GLY A 54 -14.63 -1.09 3.60
N ARG A 55 -13.68 -1.52 4.44
CA ARG A 55 -13.17 -0.73 5.57
C ARG A 55 -12.28 0.41 5.09
N PRO A 56 -12.16 1.50 5.89
CA PRO A 56 -11.13 2.49 5.66
C PRO A 56 -9.75 1.83 5.65
N SER A 57 -8.92 2.22 4.69
CA SER A 57 -7.58 1.67 4.51
C SER A 57 -6.53 2.77 4.46
N TRP A 58 -5.31 2.38 4.79
CA TRP A 58 -4.12 3.20 4.80
C TRP A 58 -3.00 2.54 4.01
N VAL A 59 -2.15 3.37 3.44
CA VAL A 59 -0.93 2.97 2.74
C VAL A 59 0.28 3.43 3.56
N ARG A 60 1.23 2.52 3.77
CA ARG A 60 2.50 2.78 4.45
C ARG A 60 3.51 3.38 3.48
N LEU A 61 4.17 4.47 3.88
CA LEU A 61 5.04 5.26 3.00
C LEU A 61 6.54 5.04 3.23
N ASP A 62 6.94 4.72 4.46
CA ASP A 62 8.33 4.47 4.86
C ASP A 62 8.87 3.10 4.44
N ARG A 63 7.99 2.22 3.90
CA ARG A 63 8.34 0.85 3.53
C ARG A 63 7.86 0.51 2.13
N VAL A 64 8.83 0.28 1.25
CA VAL A 64 8.63 -0.12 -0.14
C VAL A 64 8.99 -1.60 -0.26
N LEU A 65 8.17 -2.33 -1.01
CA LEU A 65 8.33 -3.75 -1.26
C LEU A 65 8.59 -3.97 -2.74
N ASP A 66 9.60 -4.79 -3.03
CA ASP A 66 9.82 -5.33 -4.37
C ASP A 66 8.88 -6.52 -4.57
N VAL A 67 8.01 -6.44 -5.57
CA VAL A 67 6.99 -7.45 -5.86
C VAL A 67 7.25 -8.00 -7.28
N PRO A 68 7.64 -9.28 -7.43
CA PRO A 68 7.73 -9.88 -8.75
C PRO A 68 6.38 -9.82 -9.45
N GLU A 69 6.34 -9.40 -10.71
CA GLU A 69 5.09 -9.30 -11.48
C GLU A 69 4.33 -10.63 -11.54
N GLU A 70 5.06 -11.73 -11.67
CA GLU A 70 4.52 -13.10 -11.63
C GLU A 70 3.91 -13.50 -10.29
N GLY A 71 4.25 -12.79 -9.21
CA GLY A 71 3.71 -13.00 -7.87
C GLY A 71 2.32 -12.36 -7.66
N ILE A 72 1.83 -11.57 -8.61
CA ILE A 72 0.56 -10.86 -8.49
C ILE A 72 -0.59 -11.83 -8.80
N ARG A 73 -1.29 -12.23 -7.74
CA ARG A 73 -2.44 -13.14 -7.84
C ARG A 73 -3.74 -12.44 -8.25
N ARG A 74 -3.85 -11.13 -7.97
CA ARG A 74 -5.05 -10.33 -8.25
C ARG A 74 -4.70 -8.85 -8.49
N GLU A 75 -5.08 -8.34 -9.65
CA GLU A 75 -5.12 -6.88 -9.96
C GLU A 75 -6.49 -6.29 -9.59
N GLY A 76 -7.09 -6.75 -8.48
CA GLY A 76 -8.54 -6.64 -8.25
C GLY A 76 -9.09 -5.26 -7.88
N ALA A 77 -8.24 -4.22 -7.81
CA ALA A 77 -8.69 -2.88 -7.46
C ALA A 77 -7.79 -1.80 -8.08
N ILE A 78 -8.43 -0.78 -8.65
CA ILE A 78 -7.75 0.42 -9.16
C ILE A 78 -8.04 1.56 -8.18
N LEU A 79 -6.98 2.16 -7.64
CA LEU A 79 -7.11 3.38 -6.84
C LEU A 79 -7.39 4.57 -7.76
N ASP A 80 -8.34 5.44 -7.40
CA ASP A 80 -8.61 6.62 -8.20
C ASP A 80 -7.42 7.58 -8.23
N ARG A 81 -7.33 8.37 -9.32
CA ARG A 81 -6.20 9.26 -9.58
C ARG A 81 -5.97 10.26 -8.45
N THR A 82 -7.02 10.83 -7.86
CA THR A 82 -6.88 11.85 -6.81
C THR A 82 -6.24 11.27 -5.56
N ARG A 83 -6.67 10.07 -5.14
CA ARG A 83 -6.07 9.35 -4.01
C ARG A 83 -4.64 8.93 -4.32
N PHE A 84 -4.39 8.42 -5.52
CA PHE A 84 -3.04 8.05 -5.95
C PHE A 84 -2.08 9.25 -5.93
N GLU A 85 -2.51 10.40 -6.45
CA GLU A 85 -1.70 11.63 -6.44
C GLU A 85 -1.38 12.10 -5.02
N ALA A 86 -2.31 11.96 -4.06
CA ALA A 86 -2.04 12.29 -2.66
C ALA A 86 -0.90 11.44 -2.07
N VAL A 87 -0.88 10.13 -2.38
CA VAL A 87 0.22 9.22 -2.03
C VAL A 87 1.51 9.67 -2.71
N ALA A 88 1.48 9.89 -4.02
CA ALA A 88 2.65 10.26 -4.81
C ALA A 88 3.25 11.62 -4.38
N VAL A 89 2.41 12.60 -4.00
CA VAL A 89 2.86 13.88 -3.44
C VAL A 89 3.57 13.67 -2.11
N ARG A 90 3.10 12.75 -1.26
CA ARG A 90 3.75 12.51 0.02
C ARG A 90 5.07 11.76 -0.13
N LEU A 91 5.15 10.78 -1.04
CA LEU A 91 6.40 10.08 -1.38
C LEU A 91 7.48 11.06 -1.88
N ARG A 92 7.15 11.92 -2.84
CA ARG A 92 8.13 12.87 -3.41
C ARG A 92 8.58 13.93 -2.41
N THR A 93 7.70 14.35 -1.50
CA THR A 93 8.01 15.43 -0.54
C THR A 93 8.73 14.94 0.72
N GLN A 94 8.45 13.72 1.19
CA GLN A 94 8.94 13.23 2.47
C GLN A 94 10.02 12.14 2.34
N TYR A 95 10.03 11.42 1.21
CA TYR A 95 10.91 10.26 0.99
C TYR A 95 11.85 10.44 -0.20
N SER A 96 11.94 11.66 -0.76
CA SER A 96 12.83 12.01 -1.88
C SER A 96 12.68 11.12 -3.13
N TRP A 97 11.48 10.60 -3.36
CA TRP A 97 11.15 9.90 -4.61
C TRP A 97 11.10 10.88 -5.78
N SER A 98 11.81 10.57 -6.88
CA SER A 98 11.90 11.39 -8.11
C SER A 98 11.60 10.60 -9.36
#